data_AF-A0A6J4LEV7-F1
#
_entry.id   AF-A0A6J4LEV7-F1
#
_cell.length_a   1.000
_cell.length_b   1.000
_cell.length_c   1.000
_cell.angle_alpha   90.00
_cell.angle_beta   90.00
_cell.angle_gamma   90.00
#
_symmetry.space_group_name_H-M   'P 1'
#
loop_
_entity.id
_entity.type
_entity.pdbx_description
1 polymer ?
#
loop_
_entity_poly.entity_id
_entity_poly.type
_entity_poly.pdbx_seq_one_letter_code
_entity_poly.pdbx_strand_id
1 'polypeptide(L)' 'MPISSHGEAHHLPPGWALEQAAEEQGDNPDLTSITDRAWELAHQAQERESERHDEYDDPDEGGEG' A
#
# COMPACT_ATOMS: atom_id res chain seq x y z
N MET A 1 -24.73 -1.74 -14.36
CA MET A 1 -24.11 -0.40 -14.44
C MET A 1 -22.64 -0.60 -14.08
N PRO A 2 -21.66 -0.35 -14.97
CA PRO A 2 -20.26 -0.44 -14.59
C PRO A 2 -19.90 0.81 -13.77
N ILE A 3 -19.44 0.62 -12.54
CA ILE A 3 -18.82 1.68 -11.72
C ILE A 3 -17.40 1.92 -12.24
N SER A 4 -17.28 2.42 -13.47
CA SER A 4 -16.01 2.89 -14.02
C SER A 4 -15.84 4.34 -13.60
N SER A 5 -15.36 4.54 -12.38
CA SER A 5 -14.87 5.84 -11.90
C SER A 5 -13.77 5.61 -10.87
N HIS A 6 -12.76 4.79 -11.23
CA HIS A 6 -11.42 5.06 -10.73
C HIS A 6 -10.91 6.23 -11.59
N GLY A 7 -11.48 7.41 -11.33
CA GLY A 7 -10.89 8.65 -11.83
C GLY A 7 -9.48 8.64 -11.33
N GLU A 8 -8.54 8.51 -12.26
CA GLU A 8 -7.12 8.82 -12.16
C GLU A 8 -6.76 9.20 -10.73
N ALA A 9 -6.42 8.20 -9.91
CA ALA A 9 -5.88 8.47 -8.59
C ALA A 9 -4.58 9.22 -8.86
N HIS A 10 -4.65 10.55 -8.85
CA HIS A 10 -3.53 11.45 -8.83
C HIS A 10 -2.51 10.80 -7.89
N HIS A 11 -1.30 10.51 -8.40
CA HIS A 11 -0.22 9.66 -7.86
C HIS A 11 0.24 10.02 -6.43
N LEU A 12 -0.70 10.12 -5.51
CA LEU A 12 -0.53 10.47 -4.12
C LEU A 12 -0.48 9.16 -3.34
N PRO A 13 0.44 9.06 -2.38
CA PRO A 13 0.50 7.91 -1.51
C PRO A 13 -0.81 7.79 -0.71
N PRO A 14 -1.16 6.58 -0.25
CA PRO A 14 -2.40 6.36 0.49
C PRO A 14 -2.44 7.21 1.77
N GLY A 15 -3.64 7.68 2.14
CA GLY A 15 -3.82 8.61 3.27
C GLY A 15 -3.22 8.11 4.59
N TRP A 16 -3.38 6.82 4.89
CA TRP A 16 -2.80 6.21 6.10
C TRP A 16 -1.27 6.30 6.13
N ALA A 17 -0.61 6.29 4.97
CA ALA A 17 0.84 6.36 4.87
C ALA A 17 1.34 7.82 4.99
N LEU A 18 0.55 8.79 4.51
CA LEU A 18 0.80 10.22 4.73
C LEU A 18 0.69 10.59 6.20
N GLU A 19 -0.34 10.09 6.89
CA GLU A 19 -0.52 10.31 8.33
C GLU A 19 0.66 9.74 9.13
N GLN A 20 1.03 8.49 8.86
CA GLN A 20 2.21 7.85 9.48
C GLN A 20 3.52 8.62 9.20
N ALA A 21 3.75 9.01 7.94
CA ALA A 21 4.95 9.77 7.58
C ALA A 21 5.00 11.15 8.26
N ALA A 22 3.86 11.81 8.42
CA ALA A 22 3.77 13.08 9.14
C ALA A 22 4.02 12.89 10.65
N GLU A 23 3.49 11.81 11.26
CA GLU A 23 3.75 11.45 12.65
C GLU A 23 5.23 11.15 12.92
N GLU A 24 5.92 10.46 12.00
CA GLU A 24 7.35 10.17 12.10
C GLU A 24 8.22 11.45 12.02
N GLN A 25 7.78 12.46 11.28
CA GLN A 25 8.59 13.63 10.96
C GLN A 25 8.38 14.83 11.92
N GLY A 26 7.28 14.84 12.69
CA GLY A 26 7.09 15.75 13.83
C GLY A 26 6.56 17.15 13.47
N ASP A 27 7.03 18.19 14.18
CA ASP A 27 6.35 19.50 14.26
C ASP A 27 6.51 20.41 13.01
N ASN A 28 7.48 20.13 12.12
CA ASN A 28 7.64 20.89 10.87
C ASN A 28 8.15 20.00 9.72
N PRO A 29 7.31 19.11 9.19
CA PRO A 29 7.71 18.18 8.17
C PRO A 29 7.61 18.81 6.77
N ASP A 30 8.63 18.61 5.94
CA ASP A 30 8.58 19.04 4.55
C ASP A 30 7.61 18.15 3.77
N LEU A 31 6.65 18.74 3.04
CA LEU A 31 5.62 18.00 2.31
C LEU A 31 6.21 17.00 1.31
N THR A 32 7.35 17.32 0.71
CA THR A 32 8.06 16.42 -0.22
C THR A 32 8.59 15.20 0.52
N SER A 33 9.16 15.44 1.70
CA SER A 33 9.74 14.39 2.55
C SER A 33 8.67 13.47 3.14
N ILE A 34 7.50 14.01 3.50
CA ILE A 34 6.33 13.22 3.94
C ILE A 34 5.83 12.35 2.79
N THR A 35 5.73 12.92 1.59
CA THR A 35 5.22 12.20 0.41
C THR A 35 6.14 11.04 0.02
N ASP A 36 7.46 11.26 0.03
CA ASP A 36 8.46 10.22 -0.25
C ASP A 36 8.40 9.09 0.80
N ARG A 37 8.35 9.45 2.08
CA ARG A 37 8.22 8.47 3.18
C ARG A 37 6.91 7.69 3.13
N ALA A 38 5.82 8.35 2.79
CA ALA A 38 4.52 7.69 2.64
C ALA A 38 4.51 6.67 1.49
N TRP A 39 5.23 6.94 0.40
CA TRP A 39 5.42 5.96 -0.68
C TRP A 39 6.22 4.74 -0.22
N GLU A 40 7.29 4.94 0.55
CA GLU A 40 8.09 3.85 1.09
C GLU A 40 7.28 2.97 2.06
N LEU A 41 6.46 3.57 2.92
CA LEU A 41 5.56 2.85 3.83
C LEU A 41 4.52 2.03 3.06
N ALA A 42 3.92 2.62 2.01
CA ALA A 42 2.95 1.93 1.17
C ALA A 42 3.57 0.74 0.43
N HIS A 43 4.79 0.90 -0.10
CA HIS A 43 5.52 -0.18 -0.77
C HIS A 43 5.84 -1.31 0.20
N GLN A 44 6.36 -1.01 1.39
CA GLN A 44 6.66 -2.02 2.41
C GLN A 44 5.42 -2.79 2.87
N ALA A 45 4.28 -2.11 2.99
CA ALA A 45 3.02 -2.78 3.32
C ALA A 45 2.60 -3.74 2.21
N GLN A 46 2.70 -3.31 0.95
CA GLN A 46 2.39 -4.14 -0.20
C GLN A 46 3.34 -5.34 -0.34
N GLU A 47 4.65 -5.16 -0.10
CA GLU A 47 5.61 -6.28 -0.13
C GLU A 47 5.30 -7.28 0.97
N ARG A 48 5.01 -6.83 2.21
CA ARG A 48 4.57 -7.74 3.28
C ARG A 48 3.28 -8.48 2.97
N GLU A 49 2.34 -7.84 2.28
CA GLU A 49 1.11 -8.49 1.83
C GLU A 49 1.38 -9.49 0.71
N SER A 50 2.32 -9.18 -0.19
CA SER A 50 2.74 -10.07 -1.28
C SER A 50 3.51 -11.28 -0.76
N GLU A 51 4.42 -11.09 0.21
CA GLU A 51 5.13 -12.17 0.91
C GLU A 51 4.15 -13.13 1.63
N ARG A 52 3.02 -12.62 2.13
CA ARG A 52 1.93 -13.48 2.67
C ARG A 52 1.09 -14.15 1.60
N HIS A 53 1.12 -13.65 0.36
CA HIS A 53 0.38 -14.23 -0.75
C HIS A 53 1.18 -15.36 -1.42
N ASP A 54 2.51 -15.28 -1.43
CA ASP A 54 3.39 -16.39 -1.86
C ASP A 54 3.35 -17.60 -0.90
N GLU A 55 2.99 -17.42 0.38
CA GLU A 55 2.80 -18.55 1.32
C GLU A 55 1.46 -19.30 1.09
N TYR A 56 0.53 -18.76 0.30
CA TYR A 56 -0.77 -19.37 -0.01
C TYR A 56 -0.96 -19.73 -1.50
N ASP A 57 0.12 -19.73 -2.30
CA ASP A 57 0.17 -20.43 -3.59
C ASP A 57 0.76 -21.85 -3.41
N ASP A 58 0.43 -22.52 -2.30
CA ASP A 58 0.35 -23.98 -2.33
C ASP A 58 -1.03 -24.27 -2.94
N PRO A 59 -1.12 -24.70 -4.21
CA PRO A 59 -2.33 -25.33 -4.67
C PRO A 59 -2.50 -26.60 -3.83
N ASP A 60 -3.24 -26.48 -2.72
CA ASP A 60 -3.92 -27.61 -2.13
C ASP A 60 -4.85 -28.13 -3.25
N GLU A 61 -4.32 -29.08 -4.03
CA GLU A 61 -5.06 -29.93 -4.95
C GLU A 61 -5.93 -30.84 -4.09
N GLY A 62 -6.91 -30.20 -3.45
CA GLY A 62 -8.00 -30.81 -2.73
C GLY A 62 -8.96 -31.43 -3.73
N GLY A 63 -8.64 -32.66 -4.12
CA GLY A 63 -9.63 -33.70 -4.35
C GLY A 63 -10.19 -33.83 -5.76
N GLU A 64 -9.67 -34.81 -6.48
CA GLU A 64 -10.50 -35.59 -7.38
C GLU A 64 -9.95 -37.02 -7.59
N GLY A 65 -10.70 -38.02 -7.11
CA GLY A 65 -10.65 -39.41 -7.61
C GLY A 65 -10.14 -40.47 -6.66
#